data_AF-A0A1A7C915-F1
#
_entry.id   AF-A0A1A7C915-F1
#
_cell.length_a   1.000
_cell.length_b   1.000
_cell.length_c   1.000
_cell.angle_alpha   90.00
_cell.angle_beta   90.00
_cell.angle_gamma   90.00
#
_symmetry.space_group_name_H-M   'P 1'
#
loop_
_entity.id
_entity.type
_entity.pdbx_description
1 polymer ?
#
loop_
_entity_poly.entity_id
_entity_poly.type
_entity_poly.pdbx_seq_one_letter_code
_entity_poly.pdbx_strand_id
1 'polypeptide(L)'
;MPPVIDRDILLVSDGHPAYPAFAREIGIEHAAVNLRAGIRVRGTVHVQNVNAYHSRLRDWLRAFHGVATRYLPNYLGWRWILDARRILSPESLLRATLGTFPHLMVT
;
A
#
# COMPACT_ATOMS: atom_id res chain seq x y z
N MET A 1 22.41 -4.72 3.61
CA MET A 1 21.99 -5.12 2.24
C MET A 1 21.65 -3.85 1.48
N PRO A 2 22.14 -3.68 0.24
CA PRO A 2 21.65 -2.59 -0.61
C PRO A 2 20.15 -2.78 -0.85
N PRO A 3 19.35 -1.70 -0.86
CA PRO A 3 17.92 -1.80 -1.15
C PRO A 3 17.69 -2.35 -2.55
N VAL A 4 16.74 -3.28 -2.68
CA VAL A 4 16.29 -3.84 -3.97
C VAL A 4 15.31 -2.84 -4.58
N ILE A 5 15.86 -1.77 -5.14
CA ILE A 5 15.11 -0.66 -5.70
C ILE A 5 15.73 -0.33 -7.06
N ASP A 6 14.90 -0.33 -8.10
CA ASP A 6 15.32 0.08 -9.45
C ASP A 6 15.67 1.58 -9.47
N ARG A 7 16.62 2.00 -10.32
CA ARG A 7 17.03 3.41 -10.38
C ARG A 7 15.94 4.32 -10.96
N ASP A 8 15.04 3.75 -11.75
CA ASP A 8 13.97 4.47 -12.44
C ASP A 8 12.70 4.63 -11.58
N ILE A 9 12.79 4.45 -10.25
CA ILE A 9 11.66 4.67 -9.36
C ILE A 9 11.56 6.12 -8.87
N LEU A 10 10.32 6.54 -8.61
CA LEU A 10 10.02 7.76 -7.87
C LEU A 10 9.70 7.42 -6.41
N LEU A 11 10.55 7.88 -5.48
CA LEU A 11 10.22 7.87 -4.06
C LEU A 11 9.16 8.94 -3.77
N VAL A 12 8.06 8.55 -3.15
CA VAL A 12 6.99 9.47 -2.74
C VAL A 12 6.91 9.52 -1.22
N SER A 13 6.91 10.71 -0.63
CA SER A 13 6.73 10.86 0.82
C SER A 13 5.83 12.03 1.23
N ASP A 14 5.45 12.06 2.50
CA ASP A 14 4.69 13.14 3.15
C ASP A 14 5.54 14.38 3.50
N GLY A 15 6.82 14.38 3.09
CA GLY A 15 7.74 15.49 3.29
C GLY A 15 8.62 15.39 4.54
N HIS A 16 8.70 14.23 5.21
CA HIS A 16 9.66 14.06 6.31
C HIS A 16 11.13 14.29 5.85
N PRO A 17 11.97 15.06 6.59
CA PRO A 17 13.31 15.46 6.15
C PRO A 17 14.30 14.32 5.87
N ALA A 18 14.04 13.13 6.41
CA ALA A 18 14.87 11.95 6.17
C ALA A 18 14.80 11.46 4.70
N TYR A 19 13.66 11.62 4.03
CA TYR A 19 13.45 11.06 2.70
C TYR A 19 14.24 11.76 1.59
N PRO A 20 14.34 13.11 1.54
CA PRO A 20 15.24 13.78 0.59
C PRO A 20 16.72 13.40 0.78
N ALA A 21 17.17 13.20 2.02
CA ALA A 21 18.54 12.79 2.30
C ALA A 21 18.81 11.37 1.78
N PHE A 22 17.91 10.44 2.09
CA PHE A 22 17.96 9.06 1.60
C PHE A 22 17.92 8.98 0.06
N ALA A 23 17.00 9.71 -0.59
CA ALA A 23 16.88 9.68 -2.04
C ALA A 23 18.15 10.15 -2.75
N ARG A 24 18.80 11.20 -2.22
CA ARG A 24 20.07 11.71 -2.72
C ARG A 24 21.23 10.75 -2.49
N GLU A 25 21.26 10.06 -1.35
CA GLU A 25 22.29 9.05 -1.04
C GLU A 25 22.22 7.86 -2.02
N ILE A 26 21.00 7.45 -2.39
CA ILE A 26 20.77 6.28 -3.24
C ILE A 26 20.64 6.64 -4.73
N GLY A 27 20.51 7.92 -5.06
CA GLY A 27 20.43 8.43 -6.43
C GLY A 27 19.09 8.14 -7.12
N ILE A 28 18.00 8.18 -6.37
CA ILE A 28 16.63 8.00 -6.88
C ILE A 28 15.85 9.32 -6.86
N GLU A 29 14.86 9.48 -7.74
CA GLU A 29 14.00 10.65 -7.73
C GLU A 29 13.11 10.70 -6.48
N HIS A 30 12.80 11.91 -5.99
CA HIS A 30 11.95 12.10 -4.82
C HIS A 30 10.88 13.18 -5.05
N ALA A 31 9.62 12.81 -4.81
CA ALA A 31 8.49 13.71 -4.73
C ALA A 31 7.91 13.75 -3.30
N ALA A 32 7.98 14.92 -2.68
CA ALA A 32 7.26 15.19 -1.44
C ALA A 32 5.87 15.77 -1.71
N VAL A 33 4.86 15.23 -1.01
CA VAL A 33 3.53 15.83 -0.88
C VAL A 33 3.45 16.49 0.48
N ASN A 34 3.58 17.82 0.51
CA ASN A 34 3.59 18.58 1.76
C ASN A 34 2.16 18.72 2.33
N LEU A 35 1.75 17.73 3.11
CA LEU A 35 0.45 17.69 3.76
C LEU A 35 0.27 18.84 4.77
N ARG A 36 1.35 19.28 5.43
CA ARG A 36 1.32 20.38 6.41
C ARG A 36 1.06 21.73 5.75
N ALA A 37 1.46 21.91 4.50
CA ALA A 37 1.14 23.08 3.70
C ALA A 37 -0.24 22.99 3.01
N GLY A 38 -1.06 21.97 3.33
CA GLY A 38 -2.38 21.78 2.71
C GLY A 38 -2.33 21.21 1.28
N ILE A 39 -1.16 20.87 0.75
CA ILE A 39 -1.00 20.26 -0.56
C ILE A 39 -1.36 18.79 -0.44
N ARG A 40 -2.55 18.42 -0.95
CA ARG A 40 -3.08 17.05 -0.87
C ARG A 40 -2.67 16.16 -2.05
N VAL A 41 -2.28 16.76 -3.17
CA VAL A 41 -1.96 16.08 -4.43
C VAL A 41 -0.86 16.84 -5.17
N ARG A 42 0.10 16.12 -5.76
CA ARG A 42 1.05 16.67 -6.74
C ARG A 42 1.07 15.77 -7.97
N GLY A 43 0.23 16.04 -8.97
CA GLY A 43 0.05 15.16 -10.13
C GLY A 43 -0.57 13.80 -9.73
N THR A 44 0.00 12.69 -10.18
CA THR A 44 -0.42 11.30 -9.84
C THR A 44 0.07 10.83 -8.46
N VAL A 45 0.76 11.70 -7.71
CA VAL A 45 1.38 11.37 -6.44
C VAL A 45 0.39 11.57 -5.28
N HIS A 46 -0.16 10.46 -4.76
CA HIS A 46 -1.24 10.46 -3.77
C HIS A 46 -0.86 9.74 -2.45
N VAL A 47 0.02 10.33 -1.65
CA VAL A 47 0.43 9.77 -0.34
C VAL A 47 -0.76 9.52 0.60
N GLN A 48 -1.84 10.29 0.45
CA GLN A 48 -3.07 10.12 1.22
C GLN A 48 -3.81 8.82 0.92
N ASN A 49 -3.75 8.31 -0.30
CA ASN A 49 -4.38 7.03 -0.62
C ASN A 49 -3.68 5.88 0.11
N VAL A 50 -2.34 5.91 0.15
CA VAL A 50 -1.53 4.95 0.90
C VAL A 50 -1.80 5.05 2.40
N ASN A 51 -1.85 6.27 2.96
CA ASN A 51 -2.16 6.49 4.37
C ASN A 51 -3.56 6.01 4.75
N ALA A 52 -4.55 6.31 3.90
CA ALA A 52 -5.93 5.85 4.09
C ALA A 52 -6.02 4.32 4.03
N TYR A 53 -5.32 3.69 3.09
CA TYR A 53 -5.22 2.23 3.01
C TYR A 53 -4.60 1.63 4.28
N HIS A 54 -3.48 2.19 4.75
CA HIS A 54 -2.83 1.76 5.97
C HIS A 54 -3.74 1.89 7.21
N SER A 55 -4.53 2.97 7.30
CA SER A 55 -5.53 3.12 8.37
C SER A 55 -6.59 2.02 8.31
N ARG A 56 -7.21 1.80 7.14
CA ARG A 56 -8.23 0.76 6.96
C ARG A 56 -7.71 -0.64 7.28
N LEU A 57 -6.47 -0.95 6.87
CA LEU A 57 -5.82 -2.22 7.22
C LEU A 57 -5.68 -2.35 8.73
N ARG A 58 -5.17 -1.32 9.43
CA ARG A 58 -5.00 -1.36 10.88
C ARG A 58 -6.33 -1.50 11.61
N ASP A 59 -7.35 -0.76 11.19
CA ASP A 59 -8.70 -0.82 11.75
C ASP A 59 -9.29 -2.22 11.57
N TRP A 60 -9.12 -2.84 10.40
CA TRP A 60 -9.55 -4.21 10.14
C TRP A 60 -8.83 -5.24 11.02
N LEU A 61 -7.52 -5.05 11.25
CA LEU A 61 -6.72 -5.95 12.10
C LEU A 61 -7.07 -5.86 13.59
N ARG A 62 -7.69 -4.76 14.06
CA ARG A 62 -8.08 -4.61 15.47
C ARG A 62 -9.05 -5.70 15.94
N ALA A 63 -9.96 -6.16 15.07
CA ALA A 63 -10.91 -7.22 15.39
C ALA A 63 -10.22 -8.56 15.73
N PHE A 64 -8.98 -8.74 15.30
CA PHE A 64 -8.16 -9.93 15.56
C PHE A 64 -7.14 -9.72 16.68
N HIS A 65 -7.15 -8.56 17.34
CA HIS A 65 -6.08 -8.13 18.27
C HIS A 65 -4.69 -8.07 17.62
N GLY A 66 -4.65 -7.79 16.31
CA GLY A 66 -3.44 -7.91 15.51
C GLY A 66 -3.23 -9.31 14.94
N VAL A 67 -2.17 -9.47 14.15
CA VAL A 67 -1.82 -10.75 13.50
C VAL A 67 -0.32 -10.94 13.56
N ALA A 68 0.14 -12.18 13.51
CA ALA A 68 1.58 -12.44 13.45
C ALA A 68 2.18 -11.81 12.18
N THR A 69 3.31 -11.11 12.34
CA THR A 69 3.99 -10.36 11.26
C THR A 69 4.22 -11.20 10.00
N ARG A 70 4.53 -12.49 10.16
CA ARG A 70 4.73 -13.44 9.04
C ARG A 70 3.51 -13.57 8.12
N TYR A 71 2.31 -13.26 8.60
CA TYR A 71 1.07 -13.32 7.82
C TYR A 71 0.63 -11.97 7.28
N LEU A 72 1.28 -10.85 7.65
CA LEU A 72 0.90 -9.52 7.15
C LEU A 72 0.83 -9.43 5.61
N PRO A 73 1.72 -10.07 4.82
CA PRO A 73 1.58 -10.07 3.36
C PRO A 73 0.23 -10.63 2.88
N ASN A 74 -0.27 -11.69 3.54
CA ASN A 74 -1.56 -12.29 3.20
C ASN A 74 -2.72 -11.33 3.52
N TYR A 75 -2.73 -10.75 4.72
CA TYR A 75 -3.76 -9.79 5.14
C TYR A 75 -3.75 -8.53 4.27
N LEU A 76 -2.58 -8.08 3.83
CA LEU A 76 -2.46 -6.96 2.90
C LEU A 76 -3.09 -7.32 1.54
N GLY A 77 -2.81 -8.50 1.00
CA GLY A 77 -3.46 -8.98 -0.22
C GLY A 77 -4.98 -9.09 -0.09
N TRP A 78 -5.47 -9.72 0.99
CA TRP A 78 -6.90 -9.90 1.22
C TRP A 78 -7.63 -8.57 1.39
N ARG A 79 -7.07 -7.62 2.16
CA ARG A 79 -7.65 -6.28 2.33
C ARG A 79 -7.71 -5.54 1.01
N TRP A 80 -6.68 -5.64 0.16
CA TRP A 80 -6.67 -5.02 -1.16
C TRP A 80 -7.79 -5.55 -2.06
N ILE A 81 -7.98 -6.87 -2.10
CA ILE A 81 -9.04 -7.50 -2.90
C ILE A 81 -10.44 -7.07 -2.41
N LEU A 82 -10.62 -6.98 -1.09
CA LEU A 82 -11.86 -6.49 -0.47
C LEU A 82 -12.10 -5.00 -0.76
N ASP A 83 -11.09 -4.14 -0.63
CA ASP A 83 -11.16 -2.71 -0.96
C ASP A 83 -11.53 -2.50 -2.44
N ALA A 84 -10.97 -3.32 -3.33
CA ALA A 84 -11.26 -3.28 -4.76
C ALA A 84 -12.65 -3.85 -5.13
N ARG A 85 -13.42 -4.35 -4.15
CA ARG A 85 -14.72 -5.02 -4.34
C ARG A 85 -14.69 -6.14 -5.39
N ARG A 86 -13.53 -6.79 -5.55
CA ARG A 86 -13.32 -7.89 -6.50
C ARG A 86 -13.88 -9.22 -5.99
N ILE A 87 -14.26 -9.27 -4.72
CA ILE A 87 -14.85 -10.43 -4.06
C ILE A 87 -16.12 -9.98 -3.36
N LEU A 88 -17.22 -10.66 -3.69
CA LEU A 88 -18.57 -10.31 -3.24
C LEU A 88 -19.13 -11.30 -2.21
N SER A 89 -18.41 -12.39 -1.91
CA SER A 89 -18.83 -13.40 -0.93
C SER A 89 -17.66 -13.98 -0.12
N PRO A 90 -17.90 -14.40 1.14
CA PRO A 90 -16.88 -15.09 1.96
C PRO A 90 -16.31 -16.34 1.30
N GLU A 91 -17.13 -17.10 0.57
CA GLU A 91 -16.70 -18.29 -0.19
C GLU A 91 -15.67 -17.93 -1.27
N SER A 92 -15.92 -16.84 -2.02
CA SER A 92 -15.00 -16.38 -3.06
C SER A 92 -13.68 -15.89 -2.45
N LEU A 93 -13.72 -15.27 -1.25
CA LEU A 93 -12.51 -14.91 -0.51
C LEU A 93 -11.70 -16.16 -0.16
N LEU A 94 -12.34 -17.15 0.46
CA LEU A 94 -11.70 -18.39 0.84
C LEU A 94 -11.06 -19.09 -0.37
N ARG A 95 -11.79 -19.20 -1.49
CA ARG A 95 -11.25 -19.74 -2.75
C ARG A 95 -10.02 -18.97 -3.21
N ALA A 96 -10.07 -17.64 -3.24
CA ALA A 96 -8.93 -16.81 -3.63
C ALA A 96 -7.72 -16.99 -2.68
N THR A 97 -7.95 -17.15 -1.37
CA THR A 97 -6.86 -17.41 -0.41
C THR A 97 -6.18 -18.76 -0.60
N LEU A 98 -6.89 -19.72 -1.19
CA LEU A 98 -6.37 -21.05 -1.54
C LEU A 98 -5.72 -21.09 -2.94
N GLY A 99 -5.59 -19.94 -3.61
CA GLY A 99 -5.04 -19.84 -4.97
C GLY A 99 -6.08 -20.01 -6.08
N THR A 100 -7.35 -20.22 -5.74
CA THR A 100 -8.46 -20.33 -6.68
C THR A 100 -9.09 -18.95 -6.90
N PHE A 101 -8.48 -18.17 -7.79
CA PHE A 101 -9.06 -16.88 -8.17
C PHE A 101 -10.21 -17.13 -9.15
N PRO A 102 -11.46 -16.69 -8.85
CA PRO A 102 -12.49 -16.66 -9.88
C PRO A 102 -11.93 -15.87 -11.06
N HIS A 103 -12.05 -16.40 -12.27
CA HIS A 103 -11.60 -15.71 -13.48
C HIS A 103 -12.18 -14.30 -13.45
N LEU A 104 -11.33 -13.32 -13.13
CA LEU A 104 -11.68 -11.91 -13.09
C LEU A 104 -11.81 -11.48 -14.54
N MET A 105 -12.91 -11.88 -15.17
CA MET A 105 -13.31 -11.41 -16.48
C MET A 105 -13.56 -9.92 -16.35
N VAL A 106 -12.57 -9.16 -16.81
CA VAL A 106 -12.74 -7.79 -17.24
C VAL A 106 -13.86 -7.83 -18.29
N THR A 107 -14.97 -7.19 -18.00
CA THR A 107 -15.99 -6.82 -18.99
C THR A 107 -15.75 -5.38 -19.36
#